data_AF-A0A3L9Y7S8-F1
#
_entry.id   AF-A0A3L9Y7S8-F1
#
_cell.length_a   1.000
_cell.length_b   1.000
_cell.length_c   1.000
_cell.angle_alpha   90.00
_cell.angle_beta   90.00
_cell.angle_gamma   90.00
#
_symmetry.space_group_name_H-M   'P 1'
#
loop_
_entity.id
_entity.type
_entity.pdbx_description
1 polymer ?
#
loop_
_entity_poly.entity_id
_entity_poly.type
_entity_poly.pdbx_seq_one_letter_code
_entity_poly.pdbx_strand_id
1 'polypeptide(L)'
;MKTSAETGQVWARNVADALTKKLNSFDCPFYWAKAGEDILKKEPTCVWPKDPQYLYQVEEGTNEGLYVEVLHRDANGKSVQLLVVKFLTSIKAAGACLGYVSEFLESFDPEQLRTA
;
A
#
# COMPACT_ATOMS: atom_id res chain seq x y z
N MET A 1 17.46 32.72 6.04
CA MET A 1 16.42 32.46 5.02
C MET A 1 16.07 30.99 5.08
N LYS A 2 14.88 30.63 5.58
CA LYS A 2 14.35 29.27 5.46
C LYS A 2 13.57 29.22 4.15
N THR A 3 14.03 28.42 3.20
CA THR A 3 13.44 28.28 1.87
C THR A 3 12.04 27.67 1.98
N SER A 4 11.05 28.42 1.51
CA SER A 4 9.66 27.99 1.32
C SER A 4 9.60 26.94 0.20
N ALA A 5 9.33 25.66 0.52
CA ALA A 5 8.63 24.64 -0.29
C ALA A 5 9.00 23.19 0.12
N GLU A 6 8.56 22.71 1.29
CA GLU A 6 8.50 21.26 1.60
C GLU A 6 7.11 20.82 2.11
N THR A 7 6.08 21.64 1.88
CA THR A 7 4.70 21.30 2.24
C THR A 7 3.99 20.67 1.04
N GLY A 8 3.75 19.36 1.09
CA GLY A 8 2.77 18.71 0.20
C GLY A 8 3.17 17.40 -0.44
N GLN A 9 4.16 16.67 0.07
CA GLN A 9 4.50 15.33 -0.45
C GLN A 9 3.99 14.22 0.47
N VAL A 10 3.15 13.32 -0.05
CA VAL A 10 2.75 12.10 0.66
C VAL A 10 3.69 10.98 0.28
N TRP A 11 4.19 10.26 1.28
CA TRP A 11 5.00 9.06 1.07
C TRP A 11 4.14 7.81 1.22
N ALA A 12 4.41 6.79 0.42
CA ALA A 12 3.66 5.53 0.48
C ALA A 12 3.74 4.85 1.86
N ARG A 13 4.85 5.01 2.61
CA ARG A 13 4.92 4.58 4.03
C ARG A 13 3.85 5.22 4.91
N ASN A 14 3.50 6.49 4.70
CA ASN A 14 2.49 7.16 5.52
C ASN A 14 1.09 6.56 5.24
N VAL A 15 0.83 6.18 3.99
CA VAL A 15 -0.39 5.48 3.60
C VAL A 15 -0.39 4.05 4.15
N ALA A 16 0.76 3.38 4.12
CA ALA A 16 0.94 2.06 4.73
C ALA A 16 0.69 2.09 6.25
N ASP A 17 1.13 3.13 6.95
CA ASP A 17 0.86 3.30 8.39
C ASP A 17 -0.63 3.50 8.66
N ALA A 18 -1.33 4.29 7.84
CA ALA A 18 -2.76 4.49 7.96
C ALA A 18 -3.54 3.20 7.67
N LEU A 19 -3.18 2.46 6.61
CA LEU A 19 -3.74 1.16 6.30
C LEU A 19 -3.41 0.13 7.39
N THR A 20 -2.23 0.19 8.01
CA THR A 20 -1.85 -0.67 9.14
C THR A 20 -2.79 -0.50 10.31
N LYS A 21 -3.12 0.74 10.68
CA LYS A 21 -4.08 1.02 11.76
C LYS A 21 -5.45 0.42 11.46
N LYS A 22 -5.90 0.52 10.20
CA LYS A 22 -7.17 -0.07 9.74
C LYS A 22 -7.10 -1.60 9.79
N LEU A 23 -6.07 -2.23 9.23
CA LEU A 23 -5.94 -3.69 9.20
C LEU A 23 -5.77 -4.30 10.59
N ASN A 24 -5.05 -3.64 11.50
CA ASN A 24 -4.92 -4.08 12.90
C ASN A 24 -6.24 -4.01 13.69
N SER A 25 -7.25 -3.29 13.20
CA SER A 25 -8.60 -3.33 13.79
C SER A 25 -9.38 -4.59 13.41
N PHE A 26 -8.83 -5.40 12.49
CA PHE A 26 -9.36 -6.68 12.05
C PHE A 26 -8.39 -7.81 12.40
N ASP A 27 -8.91 -9.02 12.58
CA ASP A 27 -8.08 -10.22 12.81
C ASP A 27 -7.46 -10.70 11.48
N CYS A 28 -6.58 -9.87 10.92
CA CYS A 28 -5.93 -10.12 9.65
C CYS A 28 -4.40 -10.01 9.80
N PRO A 29 -3.69 -11.13 10.01
CA PRO A 29 -2.23 -11.11 10.14
C PRO A 29 -1.55 -10.75 8.82
N PHE A 30 -0.73 -9.69 8.81
CA PHE A 30 -0.06 -9.21 7.62
C PHE A 30 1.31 -8.58 7.90
N TYR A 31 2.10 -8.38 6.85
CA TYR A 31 3.32 -7.58 6.86
C TYR A 31 3.53 -6.87 5.53
N TRP A 32 4.28 -5.77 5.55
CA TRP A 32 4.67 -5.02 4.35
C TRP A 32 5.88 -5.67 3.68
N ALA A 33 5.81 -5.83 2.36
CA ALA A 33 6.94 -6.21 1.51
C ALA A 33 7.34 -5.05 0.57
N LYS A 34 8.58 -5.06 0.09
CA LYS A 34 9.06 -4.08 -0.88
C LYS A 34 8.87 -4.61 -2.30
N ALA A 35 8.56 -3.68 -3.22
CA ALA A 35 8.54 -3.92 -4.66
C ALA A 35 9.76 -4.66 -5.18
N GLY A 36 9.55 -5.87 -5.71
CA GLY A 36 10.57 -6.63 -6.43
C GLY A 36 11.76 -7.12 -5.59
N GLU A 37 11.66 -7.18 -4.26
CA GLU A 37 12.69 -7.75 -3.39
C GLU A 37 12.10 -8.83 -2.46
N ASP A 38 12.86 -9.92 -2.30
CA ASP A 38 12.56 -11.01 -1.39
C ASP A 38 12.73 -10.56 0.09
N ILE A 39 11.64 -10.71 0.85
CA ILE A 39 11.56 -11.07 2.29
C ILE A 39 12.32 -10.21 3.32
N LEU A 40 12.61 -8.94 3.08
CA LEU A 40 13.03 -8.03 4.15
C LEU A 40 12.02 -6.91 4.32
N LYS A 41 11.38 -6.89 5.50
CA LYS A 41 10.53 -5.81 6.03
C LYS A 41 11.12 -4.45 5.65
N LYS A 42 10.61 -3.85 4.59
CA LYS A 42 11.05 -2.53 4.14
C LYS A 42 9.81 -1.74 3.78
N GLU A 43 9.66 -0.62 4.47
CA GLU A 43 8.57 0.31 4.27
C GLU A 43 8.56 0.85 2.83
N PRO A 44 7.38 1.14 2.27
CA PRO A 44 7.27 1.75 0.95
C PRO A 44 7.94 3.12 0.88
N THR A 45 8.91 3.30 -0.03
CA THR A 45 9.69 4.55 -0.13
C THR A 45 9.28 5.45 -1.30
N CYS A 46 8.30 5.06 -2.11
CA CYS A 46 7.85 5.87 -3.24
C CYS A 46 6.93 7.01 -2.78
N VAL A 47 6.81 8.02 -3.64
CA VAL A 47 5.88 9.13 -3.46
C VAL A 47 4.48 8.67 -3.85
N TRP A 48 3.49 8.98 -3.02
CA TRP A 48 2.10 8.72 -3.36
C TRP A 48 1.65 9.71 -4.44
N PRO A 49 1.07 9.23 -5.56
CA PRO A 49 0.55 10.10 -6.61
C PRO A 49 -0.61 10.95 -6.09
N LYS A 50 -0.83 12.12 -6.70
CA LYS A 50 -2.01 12.96 -6.41
C LYS A 50 -3.31 12.30 -6.84
N ASP A 51 -3.30 11.75 -8.06
CA ASP A 51 -4.45 11.09 -8.67
C ASP A 51 -4.09 9.63 -9.02
N PRO A 52 -4.02 8.72 -8.02
CA PRO A 52 -3.69 7.33 -8.26
C PRO A 52 -4.75 6.62 -9.12
N GLN A 53 -4.31 6.08 -10.25
CA GLN A 53 -5.04 5.00 -10.93
C GLN A 53 -4.60 3.65 -10.37
N TYR A 54 -5.35 3.14 -9.39
CA TYR A 54 -5.00 1.88 -8.72
C TYR A 54 -5.22 0.67 -9.63
N LEU A 55 -4.26 -0.24 -9.61
CA LEU A 55 -4.39 -1.60 -10.12
C LEU A 55 -3.96 -2.55 -9.01
N TYR A 56 -4.70 -3.64 -8.85
CA TYR A 56 -4.41 -4.66 -7.84
C TYR A 56 -3.92 -5.93 -8.53
N GLN A 57 -2.78 -6.44 -8.09
CA GLN A 57 -2.33 -7.80 -8.41
C GLN A 57 -2.39 -8.63 -7.15
N VAL A 58 -3.02 -9.79 -7.24
CA VAL A 58 -3.24 -10.70 -6.12
C VAL A 58 -2.69 -12.06 -6.50
N GLU A 59 -1.73 -12.53 -5.73
CA GLU A 59 -1.03 -13.78 -6.01
C GLU A 59 -0.85 -14.61 -4.74
N GLU A 60 -0.94 -15.94 -4.89
CA GLU A 60 -0.64 -16.88 -3.81
C GLU A 60 0.86 -17.17 -3.83
N GLY A 61 1.56 -16.77 -2.78
CA GLY A 61 2.97 -17.04 -2.58
C GLY A 61 3.18 -18.50 -2.18
N THR A 62 4.23 -19.12 -2.73
CA THR A 62 4.53 -20.54 -2.56
C THR A 62 4.74 -20.98 -1.11
N ASN A 63 5.06 -20.07 -0.18
CA ASN A 63 5.36 -20.40 1.23
C ASN A 63 4.86 -19.39 2.28
N GLU A 64 4.25 -18.27 1.89
CA GLU A 64 3.99 -17.14 2.82
C GLU A 64 2.53 -16.67 2.84
N GLY A 65 1.63 -17.40 2.19
CA GLY A 65 0.22 -17.01 2.05
C GLY A 65 0.02 -16.13 0.81
N LEU A 66 -0.88 -15.15 0.91
CA LEU A 66 -1.28 -14.32 -0.23
C LEU A 66 -0.60 -12.96 -0.19
N TYR A 67 -0.23 -12.41 -1.34
CA TYR A 67 0.23 -11.03 -1.42
C TYR A 67 -0.60 -10.18 -2.39
N VAL A 68 -0.75 -8.91 -2.04
CA VAL A 68 -1.46 -7.88 -2.80
C VAL A 68 -0.49 -6.78 -3.16
N GLU A 69 -0.26 -6.60 -4.44
CA GLU A 69 0.44 -5.43 -4.96
C GLU A 69 -0.57 -4.35 -5.35
N VAL A 70 -0.36 -3.16 -4.80
CA VAL A 70 -1.08 -1.96 -5.20
C VAL A 70 -0.17 -1.20 -6.16
N LEU A 71 -0.59 -1.10 -7.40
CA LEU A 71 0.14 -0.46 -8.49
C LEU A 71 -0.57 0.83 -8.91
N HIS A 72 0.20 1.75 -9.46
CA HIS A 72 -0.27 2.95 -10.13
C HIS A 72 0.29 3.02 -11.55
N ARG A 73 -0.53 3.35 -12.56
CA ARG A 73 -0.03 3.73 -13.88
C ARG A 73 0.37 5.18 -13.90
N ASP A 74 1.66 5.44 -14.11
CA ASP A 74 2.16 6.79 -14.31
C ASP A 74 1.70 7.40 -15.66
N ALA A 75 2.03 8.67 -15.89
CA ALA A 75 1.67 9.39 -17.10
C ALA A 75 2.25 8.78 -18.40
N ASN A 76 3.29 7.93 -18.30
CA ASN A 76 3.90 7.22 -19.42
C ASN A 76 3.29 5.82 -19.62
N GLY A 77 2.27 5.46 -18.83
CA GLY A 77 1.64 4.14 -18.84
C GLY A 77 2.45 3.06 -18.13
N LYS A 78 3.52 3.42 -17.41
CA LYS A 78 4.33 2.46 -16.65
C LYS A 78 3.67 2.17 -15.30
N SER A 79 3.59 0.88 -14.95
CA SER A 79 3.17 0.48 -13.61
C SER A 79 4.27 0.77 -12.59
N VAL A 80 3.93 1.57 -11.58
CA VAL A 80 4.74 1.87 -10.40
C VAL A 80 4.10 1.18 -9.22
N GLN A 81 4.87 0.37 -8.51
CA GLN A 81 4.36 -0.28 -7.31
C GLN A 81 4.36 0.69 -6.12
N LEU A 82 3.20 0.83 -5.49
CA LEU A 82 2.97 1.70 -4.35
C LEU A 82 3.10 0.93 -3.03
N LEU A 83 2.42 -0.20 -2.92
CA LEU A 83 2.36 -1.03 -1.71
C LEU A 83 2.44 -2.51 -2.06
N VAL A 84 3.04 -3.31 -1.18
CA VAL A 84 2.83 -4.77 -1.15
C VAL A 84 2.41 -5.17 0.25
N VAL A 85 1.21 -5.73 0.35
CA VAL A 85 0.68 -6.31 1.57
C VAL A 85 0.79 -7.82 1.45
N LYS A 86 1.51 -8.47 2.36
CA LYS A 86 1.54 -9.94 2.46
C LYS A 86 0.69 -10.39 3.63
N PHE A 87 -0.33 -11.19 3.35
CA PHE A 87 -1.21 -11.80 4.33
C PHE A 87 -0.73 -13.22 4.64
N LEU A 88 -0.53 -13.50 5.92
CA LEU A 88 -0.09 -14.80 6.43
C LEU A 88 -1.26 -15.80 6.50
N THR A 89 -2.01 -15.91 5.41
CA THR A 89 -3.18 -16.78 5.29
C THR A 89 -3.40 -17.20 3.83
N SER A 90 -4.18 -18.27 3.64
CA SER A 90 -4.54 -18.77 2.30
C SER A 90 -5.51 -17.83 1.57
N ILE A 91 -5.56 -17.89 0.24
CA ILE A 91 -6.50 -17.07 -0.56
C ILE A 91 -7.96 -17.26 -0.14
N LYS A 92 -8.34 -18.48 0.27
CA LYS A 92 -9.68 -18.80 0.78
C LYS A 92 -10.04 -18.00 2.03
N ALA A 93 -9.06 -17.70 2.87
CA ALA A 93 -9.24 -16.99 4.13
C ALA A 93 -8.91 -15.49 4.02
N ALA A 94 -8.15 -15.07 2.99
CA ALA A 94 -7.75 -13.69 2.76
C ALA A 94 -8.88 -12.79 2.19
N GLY A 95 -10.02 -13.35 1.76
CA GLY A 95 -11.07 -12.59 1.06
C GLY A 95 -11.55 -11.33 1.79
N ALA A 96 -11.75 -11.41 3.11
CA ALA A 96 -12.14 -10.24 3.91
C ALA A 96 -11.00 -9.19 3.98
N CYS A 97 -9.76 -9.64 4.14
CA CYS A 97 -8.59 -8.77 4.17
C CYS A 97 -8.39 -8.01 2.87
N LEU A 98 -8.61 -8.67 1.73
CA LEU A 98 -8.59 -8.04 0.40
C LEU A 98 -9.64 -6.92 0.29
N GLY A 99 -10.85 -7.18 0.78
CA GLY A 99 -11.92 -6.20 0.82
C GLY A 99 -11.53 -4.95 1.61
N TYR A 100 -10.93 -5.10 2.79
CA TYR A 100 -10.48 -3.98 3.60
C TYR A 100 -9.38 -3.13 2.95
N VAL A 101 -8.47 -3.76 2.20
CA VAL A 101 -7.44 -3.01 1.46
C VAL A 101 -8.07 -2.15 0.37
N SER A 102 -8.98 -2.72 -0.44
CA SER A 102 -9.67 -1.98 -1.51
C SER A 102 -10.53 -0.86 -0.93
N GLU A 103 -11.36 -1.16 0.07
CA GLU A 103 -12.26 -0.20 0.73
C GLU A 103 -11.47 0.98 1.32
N PHE A 104 -10.35 0.69 1.99
CA PHE A 104 -9.48 1.74 2.51
C PHE A 104 -8.95 2.62 1.38
N LEU A 105 -8.32 2.05 0.35
CA LEU A 105 -7.67 2.83 -0.70
C LEU A 105 -8.64 3.64 -1.56
N GLU A 106 -9.87 3.14 -1.74
CA GLU A 106 -10.94 3.85 -2.46
C GLU A 106 -11.54 5.02 -1.67
N SER A 107 -11.56 4.93 -0.34
CA SER A 107 -12.11 5.96 0.55
C SER A 107 -11.05 6.88 1.17
N PHE A 108 -9.77 6.50 1.08
CA PHE A 108 -8.68 7.22 1.70
C PHE A 108 -8.34 8.49 0.91
N ASP A 109 -8.42 9.63 1.59
CA ASP A 109 -7.98 10.92 1.08
C ASP A 109 -6.52 11.18 1.50
N PRO A 110 -5.53 11.01 0.60
CA PRO A 110 -4.13 11.25 0.92
C PRO A 110 -3.81 12.73 1.20
N GLU A 111 -4.69 13.68 0.83
CA GLU A 111 -4.49 15.10 1.15
C GLU A 111 -4.49 15.37 2.66
N GLN A 112 -5.19 14.52 3.44
CA GLN A 112 -5.15 14.56 4.90
C GLN A 112 -3.73 14.32 5.44
N LEU A 113 -2.89 13.58 4.71
CA LEU A 113 -1.49 13.36 5.07
C LEU A 113 -0.54 14.46 4.56
N ARG A 114 -0.99 15.31 3.63
CA ARG A 114 -0.20 16.46 3.14
C ARG A 114 -0.22 17.65 4.10
N THR A 115 -1.23 17.69 4.95
CA THR A 115 -1.54 18.82 5.84
C THR A 115 -1.23 18.53 7.32
N ALA A 116 -0.91 17.28 7.65
CA ALA A 116 -0.59 16.79 9.00
C ALA A 116 0.89 17.02 9.38
#